data_AF-A0A3N0ZD25-F1
#
_entry.id   AF-A0A3N0ZD25-F1
#
_cell.length_a   1.000
_cell.length_b   1.000
_cell.length_c   1.000
_cell.angle_alpha   90.00
_cell.angle_beta   90.00
_cell.angle_gamma   90.00
#
_symmetry.space_group_name_H-M   'P 1'
#
loop_
_entity.id
_entity.type
_entity.pdbx_description
1 polymer ?
#
loop_
_entity_poly.entity_id
_entity_poly.type
_entity_poly.pdbx_seq_one_letter_code
_entity_poly.pdbx_strand_id
1 'polypeptide(L)'
;HFAAACILKEWKTVTLGYSGGSQGVSIRIAKGVTYRVGSHRGHLVKDQMYVEIARGVLVLTNQRLLFVPVEGSKQINVALNKIVSYKCYENGVELYVERREKGYLLVFVKSSAVEIFGLCLGFLLEKGV
;
A
#
# COMPACT_ATOMS: atom_id res chain seq x y z
N HIS A 1 -8.71 18.42 -14.59
CA HIS A 1 -8.47 17.43 -13.52
C HIS A 1 -8.34 16.07 -14.18
N PHE A 2 -7.54 15.15 -13.64
CA PHE A 2 -7.36 13.80 -14.17
C PHE A 2 -8.00 12.80 -13.19
N ALA A 3 -8.65 11.75 -13.70
CA ALA A 3 -9.22 10.70 -12.88
C ALA A 3 -9.04 9.33 -13.52
N ALA A 4 -8.64 8.33 -12.73
CA ALA A 4 -8.45 6.96 -13.22
C ALA A 4 -8.71 5.92 -12.12
N ALA A 5 -9.22 4.75 -12.52
CA ALA A 5 -9.37 3.62 -11.62
C ALA A 5 -7.98 3.09 -11.21
N CYS A 6 -7.76 2.93 -9.92
CA CYS A 6 -6.52 2.38 -9.39
C CYS A 6 -6.72 1.59 -8.10
N ILE A 7 -5.69 0.82 -7.76
CA ILE A 7 -5.59 0.01 -6.56
C ILE A 7 -4.52 0.63 -5.69
N LEU A 8 -4.87 0.92 -4.45
CA LEU A 8 -3.95 1.41 -3.44
C LEU A 8 -3.27 0.23 -2.74
N LYS A 9 -1.93 0.22 -2.78
CA LYS A 9 -1.08 -0.74 -2.06
C LYS A 9 -0.15 -0.02 -1.09
N GLU A 10 0.17 -0.69 0.01
CA GLU A 10 1.11 -0.21 1.02
C GLU A 10 2.10 -1.30 1.43
N TRP A 11 3.32 -0.89 1.77
CA TRP A 11 4.36 -1.78 2.25
C TRP A 11 4.05 -2.25 3.69
N LYS A 12 3.67 -3.52 3.85
CA LYS A 12 3.37 -4.14 5.14
C LYS A 12 4.29 -5.33 5.40
N THR A 13 4.69 -5.48 6.66
CA THR A 13 5.33 -6.70 7.14
C THR A 13 4.23 -7.71 7.44
N VAL A 14 4.23 -8.83 6.72
CA VAL A 14 3.25 -9.90 6.87
C VAL A 14 3.96 -11.14 7.42
N THR A 15 3.40 -11.76 8.45
CA THR A 15 3.93 -12.99 9.02
C THR A 15 3.40 -14.18 8.22
N LEU A 16 4.29 -14.91 7.52
CA LEU A 16 3.88 -15.97 6.59
C LEU A 16 3.66 -17.35 7.24
N GLY A 17 3.93 -17.50 8.53
CA GLY A 17 3.62 -18.72 9.29
C GLY A 17 4.82 -19.37 9.98
N TYR A 18 4.55 -20.49 10.66
CA TYR A 18 5.44 -21.22 11.56
C TYR A 18 5.99 -22.46 10.83
N SER A 19 7.27 -22.46 10.43
CA SER A 19 7.90 -23.68 9.91
C SER A 19 8.50 -24.48 11.08
N GLY A 20 7.80 -25.53 11.52
CA GLY A 20 8.19 -26.36 12.66
C GLY A 20 9.26 -27.39 12.32
N GLY A 21 10.30 -27.47 13.16
CA GLY A 21 10.98 -28.72 13.47
C GLY A 21 10.23 -29.43 14.60
N SER A 22 10.01 -30.72 14.44
CA SER A 22 9.47 -31.74 15.37
C SER A 22 8.92 -31.33 16.76
N GLN A 23 7.69 -31.79 17.01
CA GLN A 23 7.00 -31.97 18.30
C GLN A 23 6.36 -30.73 18.98
N GLY A 24 5.06 -30.57 18.70
CA GLY A 24 4.02 -30.35 19.71
C GLY A 24 3.90 -28.97 20.37
N VAL A 25 3.08 -28.07 19.78
CA VAL A 25 2.35 -27.02 20.51
C VAL A 25 1.08 -26.68 19.74
N SER A 26 -0.05 -26.58 20.43
CA SER A 26 -1.34 -26.21 19.86
C SER A 26 -1.69 -24.76 20.16
N ILE A 27 -2.50 -24.22 19.28
CA ILE A 27 -2.82 -22.81 19.18
C ILE A 27 -4.30 -22.67 19.51
N ARG A 28 -4.64 -21.76 20.44
CA ARG A 28 -6.04 -21.50 20.77
C ARG A 28 -6.71 -20.76 19.61
N ILE A 29 -7.61 -21.46 18.93
CA ILE A 29 -8.53 -20.91 17.96
C ILE A 29 -9.89 -20.85 18.69
N ALA A 30 -10.36 -19.65 19.03
CA ALA A 30 -11.56 -19.34 19.82
C ALA A 30 -11.51 -19.66 21.34
N LYS A 31 -12.32 -18.93 22.13
CA LYS A 31 -12.47 -19.08 23.60
C LYS A 31 -12.85 -20.53 23.92
N GLY A 32 -11.98 -21.30 24.56
CA GLY A 32 -12.38 -22.56 25.21
C GLY A 32 -11.43 -23.76 25.13
N VAL A 33 -10.23 -23.69 24.57
CA VAL A 33 -9.33 -24.87 24.57
C VAL A 33 -7.89 -24.47 24.88
N THR A 34 -7.28 -25.10 25.90
CA THR A 34 -5.87 -24.91 26.29
C THR A 34 -5.02 -26.02 25.73
N TYR A 35 -3.80 -25.71 25.28
CA TYR A 35 -2.83 -26.75 24.94
C TYR A 35 -1.43 -26.34 25.35
N ARG A 36 -0.66 -27.36 25.74
CA ARG A 36 0.63 -27.28 26.40
C ARG A 36 1.79 -27.05 25.41
N VAL A 37 2.77 -26.30 25.90
CA VAL A 37 3.98 -25.87 25.19
C VAL A 37 5.05 -26.95 25.32
N GLY A 38 5.37 -27.64 24.22
CA GLY A 38 6.61 -28.37 24.02
C GLY A 38 7.67 -27.48 23.35
N SER A 39 8.91 -27.64 23.79
CA SER A 39 10.09 -26.90 23.37
C SER A 39 10.32 -26.94 21.84
N HIS A 40 10.05 -25.83 21.13
CA HIS A 40 10.71 -25.52 19.86
C HIS A 40 10.70 -24.02 19.56
N ARG A 41 11.89 -23.50 19.25
CA ARG A 41 12.16 -22.11 18.86
C ARG A 41 11.63 -21.87 17.44
N GLY A 42 10.31 -21.75 17.28
CA GLY A 42 9.76 -21.40 15.97
C GLY A 42 10.07 -19.96 15.63
N HIS A 43 10.91 -19.77 14.62
CA HIS A 43 11.19 -18.47 14.04
C HIS A 43 9.91 -17.98 13.34
N LEU A 44 9.34 -16.88 13.82
CA LEU A 44 8.30 -16.15 13.11
C LEU A 44 8.93 -15.62 11.81
N VAL A 45 8.62 -16.25 10.68
CA VAL A 45 9.05 -15.75 9.36
C VAL A 45 8.19 -14.54 9.02
N LYS A 46 8.78 -13.35 9.17
CA LYS A 46 8.20 -12.06 8.76
C LYS A 46 8.72 -11.71 7.38
N ASP A 47 7.82 -11.60 6.42
CA ASP A 47 8.14 -11.14 5.07
C ASP A 47 7.61 -9.71 4.85
N GLN A 48 8.18 -8.97 3.92
CA GLN A 48 7.80 -7.60 3.62
C GLN A 48 7.28 -7.49 2.19
N MET A 49 6.02 -7.09 2.03
CA MET A 49 5.40 -7.00 0.72
C MET A 49 4.40 -5.83 0.60
N TYR A 50 4.13 -5.41 -0.65
CA TYR A 50 3.03 -4.51 -0.95
C TYR A 50 1.70 -5.26 -0.83
N VAL A 51 0.87 -4.83 0.12
CA VAL A 51 -0.47 -5.39 0.35
C VAL A 51 -1.52 -4.43 -0.21
N GLU A 52 -2.50 -4.97 -0.93
CA GLU A 52 -3.66 -4.23 -1.39
C GLU A 52 -4.49 -3.75 -0.19
N ILE A 53 -4.74 -2.44 -0.13
CA ILE A 53 -5.47 -1.79 0.95
C ILE A 53 -6.88 -1.39 0.50
N ALA A 54 -7.01 -0.93 -0.74
CA ALA A 54 -8.27 -0.43 -1.26
C ALA A 54 -8.26 -0.40 -2.79
N ARG A 55 -9.45 -0.54 -3.39
CA ARG A 55 -9.69 -0.24 -4.81
C ARG A 55 -10.53 1.03 -4.91
N GLY A 56 -10.33 1.81 -5.96
CA GLY A 56 -11.06 3.07 -6.09
C GLY A 56 -10.64 3.88 -7.31
N VAL A 57 -10.91 5.18 -7.22
CA VAL A 57 -10.57 6.17 -8.23
C VAL A 57 -9.54 7.14 -7.67
N LEU A 58 -8.42 7.28 -8.37
CA LEU A 58 -7.48 8.35 -8.14
C LEU A 58 -7.95 9.59 -8.88
N VAL A 59 -7.96 10.74 -8.20
CA VAL A 59 -8.29 12.04 -8.77
C VAL A 59 -7.12 12.99 -8.51
N LEU A 60 -6.56 13.52 -9.58
CA LEU A 60 -5.52 14.54 -9.57
C LEU A 60 -6.13 15.90 -9.93
N THR A 61 -6.07 16.83 -8.99
CA THR A 61 -6.45 18.23 -9.19
C THR A 61 -5.20 19.10 -9.29
N ASN A 62 -5.39 20.40 -9.46
CA ASN A 62 -4.30 21.38 -9.48
C ASN A 62 -3.61 21.57 -8.12
N GLN A 63 -4.22 21.14 -7.01
CA GLN A 63 -3.71 21.38 -5.65
C GLN A 63 -3.56 20.11 -4.83
N ARG A 64 -4.30 19.05 -5.18
CA ARG A 64 -4.42 17.85 -4.36
C ARG A 64 -4.47 16.60 -5.21
N LEU A 65 -3.90 15.54 -4.65
CA LEU A 65 -4.09 14.17 -5.08
C LEU A 65 -5.03 13.48 -4.09
N LEU A 66 -6.12 12.93 -4.63
CA LEU A 66 -7.18 12.27 -3.88
C LEU A 66 -7.29 10.82 -4.32
N PHE A 67 -7.39 9.89 -3.39
CA PHE A 67 -7.81 8.53 -3.68
C PHE A 67 -9.16 8.30 -3.01
N VAL A 68 -10.17 8.08 -3.85
CA VAL A 68 -11.55 7.84 -3.46
C VAL A 68 -11.81 6.35 -3.54
N PRO A 69 -11.84 5.64 -2.40
CA PRO A 69 -12.04 4.21 -2.38
C PRO A 69 -13.50 3.82 -2.62
N VAL A 70 -13.74 2.55 -2.92
CA VAL A 70 -15.05 1.91 -2.70
C VAL A 70 -15.34 1.89 -1.20
N GLU A 71 -16.62 2.02 -0.81
CA GLU A 71 -17.06 2.27 0.57
C GLU A 71 -16.34 1.44 1.65
N GLY A 72 -16.06 2.06 2.80
CA GLY A 72 -15.46 1.41 3.96
C GLY A 72 -13.95 1.20 3.90
N SER A 73 -13.28 1.58 2.82
CA SER A 73 -11.82 1.42 2.69
C SER A 73 -11.05 2.74 2.89
N LYS A 74 -9.72 2.66 2.92
CA LYS A 74 -8.84 3.81 3.20
C LYS A 74 -8.89 4.86 2.09
N GLN A 75 -9.19 6.11 2.45
CA GLN A 75 -9.06 7.28 1.59
C GLN A 75 -7.67 7.92 1.71
N ILE A 76 -7.19 8.55 0.63
CA ILE A 76 -5.98 9.38 0.64
C ILE A 76 -6.35 10.78 0.19
N ASN A 77 -5.81 11.77 0.88
CA ASN A 77 -5.94 13.16 0.50
C ASN A 77 -4.63 13.90 0.76
N VAL A 78 -3.81 14.07 -0.28
CA VAL A 78 -2.46 14.63 -0.20
C VAL A 78 -2.42 15.95 -0.98
N ALA A 79 -1.97 17.02 -0.33
CA ALA A 79 -1.66 18.26 -1.04
C ALA A 79 -0.41 18.09 -1.88
N LEU A 80 -0.37 18.65 -3.09
CA LEU A 80 0.76 18.43 -4.01
C LEU A 80 2.10 18.92 -3.44
N ASN A 81 2.09 20.01 -2.67
CA ASN A 81 3.29 20.52 -1.98
C ASN A 81 3.81 19.62 -0.85
N LYS A 82 3.09 18.53 -0.51
CA LYS A 82 3.55 17.50 0.43
C LYS A 82 4.14 16.28 -0.27
N ILE A 83 4.07 16.21 -1.60
CA ILE A 83 4.71 15.15 -2.37
C ILE A 83 6.19 15.49 -2.48
N VAL A 84 7.04 14.61 -1.96
CA VAL A 84 8.51 14.79 -1.96
C VAL A 84 9.09 14.25 -3.25
N SER A 85 8.62 13.08 -3.70
CA SER A 85 9.04 12.48 -4.95
C SER A 85 8.04 11.41 -5.40
N TYR A 86 8.16 10.98 -6.64
CA TYR A 86 7.38 9.88 -7.20
C TYR A 86 8.25 9.00 -8.08
N LYS A 87 7.87 7.73 -8.21
CA LYS A 87 8.49 6.76 -9.13
C LYS A 87 7.42 6.10 -9.98
N CYS A 88 7.58 6.17 -11.29
CA CYS A 88 6.71 5.48 -12.24
C CYS A 88 7.25 4.08 -12.56
N TYR A 89 6.37 3.10 -12.50
CA TYR A 89 6.57 1.72 -12.94
C TYR A 89 5.61 1.43 -14.10
N GLU A 90 5.72 0.27 -14.73
CA GLU A 90 4.90 -0.09 -15.90
C GLU A 90 3.38 -0.02 -15.64
N ASN A 91 2.93 -0.42 -14.46
CA ASN A 91 1.51 -0.50 -14.11
C ASN A 91 1.13 0.39 -12.91
N GLY A 92 2.03 1.23 -12.42
CA GLY A 92 1.77 1.96 -11.19
C GLY A 92 2.72 3.11 -10.92
N VAL A 93 2.33 3.97 -9.99
CA VAL A 93 3.17 5.05 -9.48
C VAL A 93 3.29 4.94 -7.97
N GLU A 94 4.51 4.96 -7.47
CA GLU A 94 4.79 5.06 -6.05
C GLU A 94 5.04 6.52 -5.66
N LEU A 95 4.31 6.98 -4.65
CA LEU A 95 4.34 8.35 -4.17
C LEU A 95 4.95 8.42 -2.78
N TYR A 96 5.97 9.25 -2.63
CA TYR A 96 6.57 9.57 -1.35
C TYR A 96 6.06 10.93 -0.87
N VAL A 97 5.50 10.93 0.34
CA VAL A 97 4.83 12.09 0.94
C VAL A 97 5.58 12.47 2.21
N GLU A 98 5.64 13.77 2.51
CA GLU A 98 6.27 14.30 3.72
C GLU A 98 5.73 13.58 4.97
N ARG A 99 6.61 13.35 5.96
CA ARG A 99 6.27 12.70 7.25
C ARG A 99 5.78 11.26 7.13
N ARG A 100 6.08 10.60 6.01
CA ARG A 100 5.80 9.18 5.81
C ARG A 100 7.03 8.46 5.30
N GLU A 101 7.47 7.44 6.03
CA GLU A 101 8.65 6.63 5.66
C GLU A 101 8.39 5.77 4.43
N LYS A 102 7.15 5.30 4.25
CA LYS A 102 6.74 4.38 3.19
C LYS A 102 5.82 5.06 2.18
N GLY A 103 6.11 4.82 0.91
CA GLY A 103 5.32 5.33 -0.20
C GLY A 103 3.93 4.71 -0.30
N TYR A 104 3.04 5.39 -1.00
CA TYR A 104 1.79 4.83 -1.49
C TYR A 104 2.02 4.29 -2.90
N LEU A 105 1.79 3.00 -3.13
CA LEU A 105 1.82 2.44 -4.47
C LEU A 105 0.43 2.46 -5.07
N LEU A 106 0.25 3.22 -6.15
CA LEU A 106 -0.99 3.35 -6.90
C LEU A 106 -0.88 2.54 -8.18
N VAL A 107 -1.57 1.41 -8.25
CA VAL A 107 -1.56 0.53 -9.43
C VAL A 107 -2.74 0.87 -10.31
N PHE A 108 -2.51 1.30 -11.54
CA PHE A 108 -3.56 1.69 -12.47
C PHE A 108 -4.13 0.47 -13.18
N VAL A 109 -5.46 0.47 -13.40
CA VAL A 109 -6.12 -0.61 -14.15
C VAL A 109 -5.73 -0.58 -15.64
N LYS A 110 -5.46 0.61 -16.19
CA LYS A 110 -4.99 0.81 -17.57
C LYS A 110 -3.56 1.33 -17.56
N SER A 111 -2.63 0.66 -18.22
CA SER A 111 -1.21 1.08 -18.27
C SER A 111 -1.03 2.47 -18.90
N SER A 112 -1.83 2.83 -19.91
CA SER A 112 -1.78 4.18 -20.52
C SER A 112 -2.12 5.31 -19.54
N ALA A 113 -2.86 5.01 -18.46
CA ALA A 113 -3.17 6.01 -17.44
C ALA A 113 -1.93 6.39 -16.61
N VAL A 114 -0.92 5.52 -16.54
CA VAL A 114 0.32 5.77 -15.78
C VAL A 114 1.12 6.91 -16.42
N GLU A 115 1.28 6.89 -17.75
CA GLU A 115 2.02 7.91 -18.49
C GLU A 115 1.35 9.28 -18.39
N ILE A 116 0.04 9.31 -18.63
CA ILE A 116 -0.76 10.55 -18.53
C ILE A 116 -0.69 11.10 -17.10
N PHE A 117 -0.85 10.23 -16.10
CA PHE A 117 -0.74 10.63 -14.70
C PHE A 117 0.64 11.18 -14.36
N GLY A 118 1.72 10.50 -14.79
CA GLY A 118 3.10 10.92 -14.55
C GLY A 118 3.39 12.29 -15.17
N LEU A 119 2.99 12.51 -16.43
CA LEU A 119 3.13 13.79 -17.11
C LEU A 119 2.35 14.91 -16.40
N CYS A 120 1.09 14.66 -16.04
CA CYS A 120 0.28 15.63 -15.32
C CYS A 120 0.86 15.97 -13.94
N LEU A 121 1.30 14.95 -13.19
CA LEU A 121 1.87 15.14 -11.86
C LEU A 121 3.20 15.90 -11.93
N GLY A 122 4.09 15.52 -12.85
CA GLY A 122 5.36 16.22 -13.07
C GLY A 122 5.15 17.71 -13.37
N PHE A 123 4.28 18.02 -14.33
CA PHE A 123 3.93 19.40 -14.68
C PHE A 123 3.37 20.20 -13.49
N LEU A 124 2.50 19.58 -12.67
CA LEU A 124 1.91 20.25 -11.52
C LEU A 124 2.91 20.47 -10.38
N LEU A 125 3.87 19.56 -10.19
CA LEU A 125 4.91 19.71 -9.19
C LEU A 125 5.92 20.78 -9.60
N GLU A 126 6.30 20.87 -10.88
CA GLU A 126 7.18 21.93 -11.40
C GLU A 126 6.58 23.33 -11.27
N LYS A 127 5.26 23.47 -11.49
CA LYS A 127 4.57 24.77 -11.33
C LYS A 127 4.34 25.19 -9.88
N GLY A 128 4.44 24.26 -8.94
CA GLY A 128 4.16 24.50 -7.52
C GLY A 128 5.39 24.87 -6.68
N VAL A 129 6.58 24.85 -7.30
CA VAL A 129 7.86 25.32 -6.74
C VAL A 129 8.13 26.73 -7.25
#